data_AF-A0A453DFY4-F1
#
_entry.id   AF-A0A453DFY4-F1
#
_cell.length_a   1.000
_cell.length_b   1.000
_cell.length_c   1.000
_cell.angle_alpha   90.00
_cell.angle_beta   90.00
_cell.angle_gamma   90.00
#
_symmetry.space_group_name_H-M   'P 1'
#
loop_
_entity.id
_entity.type
_entity.pdbx_description
1 polymer ?
#
loop_
_entity_poly.entity_id
_entity_poly.type
_entity_poly.pdbx_seq_one_letter_code
_entity_poly.pdbx_strand_id
1 'polypeptide(L)' 'MIYKGIKMSVQKNTVASIFHTSDAQSESDGGNVVARTYLLRLKNEEAATNLSAVIKENAPLD' A
#
# COMPACT_ATOMS: atom_id res chain seq x y z
N MET A 1 -11.20 -0.91 -1.88
CA MET A 1 -10.96 -0.20 -0.59
C MET A 1 -9.62 -0.66 -0.03
N ILE A 2 -8.84 0.24 0.59
CA ILE A 2 -7.59 -0.14 1.32
C ILE A 2 -7.97 -0.32 2.80
N TYR A 3 -7.56 -1.44 3.40
CA TYR A 3 -7.83 -1.77 4.80
C TYR A 3 -6.62 -1.44 5.69
N LYS A 4 -6.84 -1.42 7.01
CA LYS A 4 -5.83 -1.17 8.05
C LYS A 4 -4.63 -2.14 7.96
N GLY A 5 -3.54 -1.83 8.66
CA GLY A 5 -2.37 -2.71 8.75
C GLY A 5 -1.49 -2.75 7.50
N ILE A 6 -1.39 -1.63 6.77
CA ILE A 6 -0.46 -1.49 5.64
C ILE A 6 0.99 -1.61 6.17
N LYS A 7 1.79 -2.47 5.54
CA LYS A 7 3.22 -2.59 5.85
C LYS A 7 4.05 -2.03 4.71
N MET A 8 5.04 -1.21 5.03
CA MET A 8 5.89 -0.57 4.02
C MET A 8 7.37 -0.58 4.41
N SER A 9 8.23 -0.67 3.40
CA SER A 9 9.67 -0.52 3.50
C SER A 9 10.16 0.36 2.34
N VAL A 10 11.02 1.33 2.65
CA VAL A 10 11.64 2.22 1.66
C VAL A 10 13.12 1.86 1.56
N GLN A 11 13.59 1.62 0.34
CA GLN A 11 15.00 1.33 0.03
C GLN A 11 15.43 2.17 -1.17
N LYS A 12 16.25 3.19 -0.92
CA LYS A 12 16.65 4.19 -1.93
C LYS A 12 15.42 4.79 -2.63
N ASN A 13 15.34 4.63 -3.95
CA ASN A 13 14.24 5.10 -4.78
C ASN A 13 13.10 4.08 -4.93
N THR A 14 13.01 3.08 -4.04
CA THR A 14 12.03 1.99 -4.13
C THR A 14 11.19 1.91 -2.86
N VAL A 15 9.88 1.70 -3.01
CA VAL A 15 8.92 1.47 -1.93
C VAL A 15 8.30 0.10 -2.11
N ALA A 16 8.55 -0.82 -1.18
CA ALA A 16 7.85 -2.08 -1.08
C ALA A 16 6.69 -1.93 -0.10
N SER A 17 5.48 -2.29 -0.51
CA SER A 17 4.27 -2.16 0.31
C SER A 17 3.40 -3.41 0.26
N ILE A 18 2.74 -3.73 1.37
CA ILE A 18 1.68 -4.73 1.46
C ILE A 18 0.37 -3.99 1.75
N PHE A 19 -0.53 -3.98 0.77
CA PHE A 19 -1.86 -3.41 0.91
C PHE A 19 -2.88 -4.52 1.09
N HIS A 20 -3.70 -4.41 2.14
CA HIS A 20 -4.92 -5.21 2.27
C HIS A 20 -6.00 -4.54 1.42
N THR A 21 -6.54 -5.27 0.46
CA THR A 21 -7.54 -4.76 -0.49
C THR A 21 -8.65 -5.78 -0.65
N SER A 22 -9.84 -5.32 -1.01
CA SER A 22 -10.96 -6.22 -1.28
C SER A 22 -10.61 -7.06 -2.50
N ASP A 23 -10.97 -8.34 -2.49
CA ASP A 23 -10.81 -9.15 -3.67
C ASP A 23 -11.77 -8.66 -4.76
N ALA A 24 -11.24 -7.94 -5.75
CA ALA A 24 -12.02 -7.32 -6.82
C ALA A 24 -12.73 -8.33 -7.74
N GLN A 25 -12.42 -9.62 -7.60
CA GLN A 25 -13.07 -10.70 -8.34
C GLN A 25 -14.32 -11.25 -7.64
N SER A 26 -14.56 -10.84 -6.39
CA SER A 26 -15.68 -11.29 -5.56
C SER A 26 -16.73 -10.17 -5.47
N GLU A 27 -17.75 -10.18 -6.35
CA GLU A 27 -18.87 -9.21 -6.36
C GLU A 27 -19.85 -9.35 -5.17
N SER A 28 -19.52 -10.12 -4.14
CA SER A 28 -20.36 -10.25 -2.94
C SER A 28 -20.03 -9.18 -1.91
N ASP A 29 -21.06 -8.58 -1.30
CA ASP A 29 -21.07 -7.55 -0.25
C ASP A 29 -20.25 -7.86 1.04
N GLY A 30 -19.47 -8.95 1.05
CA GLY A 30 -18.52 -9.33 2.09
C GLY A 30 -17.14 -9.72 1.54
N GLY A 31 -16.71 -9.10 0.44
CA GLY A 31 -15.50 -9.44 -0.32
C GLY A 31 -14.28 -9.74 0.56
N ASN A 32 -13.65 -10.89 0.31
CA ASN A 32 -12.51 -11.37 1.07
C ASN A 32 -11.37 -10.34 1.04
N VAL A 33 -10.82 -10.00 2.20
CA VAL A 33 -9.71 -9.05 2.29
C VAL A 33 -8.42 -9.79 1.99
N VAL A 34 -7.76 -9.41 0.90
CA VAL A 34 -6.52 -10.05 0.45
C VAL A 34 -5.34 -9.09 0.58
N ALA A 35 -4.22 -9.62 1.08
CA ALA A 35 -2.95 -8.90 1.11
C ALA A 35 -2.28 -8.97 -0.27
N ARG A 36 -1.92 -7.81 -0.82
CA ARG A 36 -1.23 -7.69 -2.10
C ARG A 36 0.08 -6.94 -1.91
N THR A 37 1.17 -7.53 -2.37
CA THR A 37 2.51 -6.94 -2.31
C THR A 37 2.79 -6.17 -3.59
N TYR A 38 3.24 -4.92 -3.44
CA TYR A 38 3.63 -4.04 -4.54
C TYR A 38 5.07 -3.58 -4.36
N LEU A 39 5.79 -3.53 -5.48
CA LEU A 39 7.12 -2.93 -5.56
C LEU A 39 7.04 -1.71 -6.47
N LEU A 40 7.18 -0.52 -5.87
CA LEU A 40 7.08 0.76 -6.57
C LEU A 40 8.48 1.35 -6.71
N ARG A 41 8.96 1.49 -7.94
CA ARG A 41 10.24 2.17 -8.23
C ARG A 41 9.97 3.59 -8.70
N LEU A 42 10.63 4.54 -8.05
CA LEU A 42 10.50 5.97 -8.31
C LEU A 42 11.76 6.54 -8.95
N LYS A 43 11.66 7.79 -9.42
CA LYS A 43 12.74 8.48 -10.13
C LYS A 43 13.97 8.71 -9.24
N ASN A 44 13.77 9.02 -7.95
CA ASN A 44 14.82 9.31 -6.98
C ASN A 44 14.35 8.98 -5.55
N GLU A 45 15.25 9.12 -4.57
CA GLU A 45 14.99 8.80 -3.16
C GLU A 45 14.01 9.78 -2.49
N GLU A 46 14.03 11.05 -2.92
CA GLU A 46 13.11 12.08 -2.43
C GLU A 46 11.65 11.73 -2.80
N ALA A 47 11.40 11.35 -4.05
CA ALA A 47 10.07 10.91 -4.49
C ALA A 47 9.60 9.68 -3.71
N ALA A 48 10.50 8.72 -3.43
CA ALA A 48 10.17 7.53 -2.64
C ALA A 48 9.81 7.90 -1.19
N THR A 49 10.56 8.83 -0.59
CA THR A 49 10.27 9.36 0.75
C THR A 49 8.91 10.05 0.78
N ASN A 50 8.65 10.96 -0.17
CA ASN A 50 7.38 11.68 -0.27
C ASN A 50 6.19 10.74 -0.45
N LEU A 51 6.30 9.77 -1.38
CA LEU A 51 5.24 8.77 -1.56
C LEU A 51 5.00 7.99 -0.26
N SER A 52 6.07 7.58 0.43
CA SER A 52 5.93 6.82 1.67
C SER A 52 5.24 7.61 2.79
N ALA A 53 5.48 8.91 2.87
CA ALA A 53 4.81 9.80 3.81
C ALA A 53 3.32 9.92 3.48
N VAL A 54 2.99 10.18 2.21
CA VAL A 54 1.59 10.30 1.75
C VAL A 54 0.81 9.01 2.00
N ILE A 55 1.40 7.83 1.73
CA ILE A 55 0.71 6.56 2.02
C ILE A 55 0.42 6.42 3.52
N LYS A 56 1.36 6.78 4.40
CA LYS A 56 1.16 6.70 5.86
C LYS A 56 0.08 7.68 6.34
N GLU A 57 0.09 8.91 5.82
CA GLU A 57 -0.91 9.94 6.16
C GLU A 57 -2.32 9.54 5.74
N ASN A 58 -2.45 8.85 4.61
CA ASN A 58 -3.73 8.42 4.05
C ASN A 58 -4.08 6.97 4.42
N ALA A 59 -3.24 6.30 5.22
CA ALA A 59 -3.51 4.94 5.67
C ALA A 59 -4.68 4.95 6.64
N PRO A 60 -5.60 3.98 6.56
CA PRO A 60 -6.60 3.80 7.61
C PRO A 60 -5.90 3.61 8.97
N LEU A 61 -6.25 4.46 9.94
CA LEU A 61 -5.74 4.36 11.32
C LEU A 61 -6.13 3.01 11.93
N ASP A 62 -5.26 2.45 12.77
CA ASP A 62 -5.51 1.19 13.49
C ASP A 62 -6.81 1.19 14.32
#